data_AF-A0A7V1BWK2-F1
#
_entry.id   AF-A0A7V1BWK2-F1
#
_cell.length_a   1.000
_cell.length_b   1.000
_cell.length_c   1.000
_cell.angle_alpha   90.00
_cell.angle_beta   90.00
_cell.angle_gamma   90.00
#
_symmetry.space_group_name_H-M   'P 1'
#
loop_
_entity.id
_entity.type
_entity.pdbx_description
1 polymer ?
#
loop_
_entity_poly.entity_id
_entity_poly.type
_entity_poly.pdbx_seq_one_letter_code
_entity_poly.pdbx_strand_id
1 'polypeptide(L)'
;DLAVTPVQKESIFNIRYRVYCEEFGYEPADRFPDKNEYDAYDDQALHCLITQISSGKPAGCIRMIPATDDKNGGLLPFENACSVSLDTEYIQGLNLDRKTACEISRLAVDSTFRRRTGETQTRFGGMEAMDCSHHEKRTFDLIAVAGFLAATALSDLAGQTNVFAMMESFLPRLLKRSGVIFQKAGKDIDYHGIRAPYFIRTQSALDNMRPDLKELYEAIIYGDQSNISWP
;
A
#
# COMPACT_ATOMS: atom_id res chain seq x y z
N ASP A 1 -10.91 -7.99 1.79
CA ASP A 1 -10.73 -9.19 2.64
C ASP A 1 -9.27 -9.38 3.02
N LEU A 2 -8.99 -9.81 4.24
CA LEU A 2 -7.68 -10.39 4.57
C LEU A 2 -7.54 -11.73 3.82
N ALA A 3 -6.50 -11.86 3.00
CA ALA A 3 -6.26 -13.03 2.18
C ALA A 3 -5.56 -14.14 2.99
N VAL A 4 -6.34 -15.08 3.50
CA VAL A 4 -5.87 -16.20 4.32
C VAL A 4 -5.87 -17.53 3.57
N THR A 5 -6.69 -17.66 2.53
CA THR A 5 -6.78 -18.90 1.75
C THR A 5 -5.77 -18.90 0.58
N PRO A 6 -5.32 -20.10 0.12
CA PRO A 6 -4.44 -20.20 -1.04
C PRO A 6 -5.01 -19.53 -2.30
N VAL A 7 -6.32 -19.67 -2.54
CA VAL A 7 -7.01 -19.07 -3.71
C VAL A 7 -7.00 -17.55 -3.67
N GLN A 8 -7.20 -16.95 -2.49
CA GLN A 8 -7.10 -15.49 -2.33
C GLN A 8 -5.66 -15.01 -2.53
N LYS A 9 -4.68 -15.71 -1.97
CA LYS A 9 -3.25 -15.38 -2.14
C LYS A 9 -2.81 -15.49 -3.60
N GLU A 10 -3.21 -16.54 -4.30
CA GLU A 10 -2.97 -16.71 -5.74
C GLU A 10 -3.57 -15.55 -6.55
N SER A 11 -4.81 -15.14 -6.23
CA SER A 11 -5.44 -13.98 -6.88
C SER A 11 -4.62 -12.70 -6.71
N ILE A 12 -4.03 -12.49 -5.53
CA ILE A 12 -3.16 -11.34 -5.22
C ILE A 12 -1.86 -11.42 -6.02
N PHE A 13 -1.15 -12.56 -6.01
CA PHE A 13 0.12 -12.70 -6.72
C PHE A 13 -0.07 -12.56 -8.23
N ASN A 14 -1.21 -12.99 -8.76
CA ASN A 14 -1.57 -12.84 -10.15
C ASN A 14 -1.92 -11.40 -10.54
N ILE A 15 -2.63 -10.63 -9.68
CA ILE A 15 -2.80 -9.18 -9.86
C ILE A 15 -1.43 -8.48 -9.86
N ARG A 16 -0.58 -8.82 -8.89
CA ARG A 16 0.76 -8.23 -8.78
C ARG A 16 1.60 -8.55 -10.01
N TYR A 17 1.58 -9.76 -10.53
CA TYR A 17 2.29 -10.12 -11.76
C TYR A 17 1.86 -9.25 -12.94
N ARG A 18 0.55 -9.12 -13.19
CA ARG A 18 0.04 -8.26 -14.27
C ARG A 18 0.50 -6.82 -14.15
N VAL A 19 0.47 -6.27 -12.92
CA VAL A 19 0.85 -4.87 -12.68
C VAL A 19 2.37 -4.68 -12.70
N TYR A 20 3.09 -5.38 -11.84
CA TYR A 20 4.52 -5.15 -11.59
C TYR A 20 5.44 -5.76 -12.66
N CYS A 21 5.04 -6.86 -13.31
CA CYS A 21 5.84 -7.53 -14.32
C CYS A 21 5.42 -7.15 -15.73
N GLU A 22 4.14 -7.37 -16.09
CA GLU A 22 3.70 -7.18 -17.47
C GLU A 22 3.50 -5.70 -17.84
N GLU A 23 2.79 -4.95 -17.01
CA GLU A 23 2.42 -3.58 -17.35
C GLU A 23 3.57 -2.59 -17.15
N PHE A 24 4.19 -2.59 -15.98
CA PHE A 24 5.20 -1.59 -15.64
C PHE A 24 6.65 -2.09 -15.75
N GLY A 25 6.87 -3.40 -15.89
CA GLY A 25 8.21 -3.97 -16.07
C GLY A 25 9.18 -3.71 -14.91
N TYR A 26 8.67 -3.55 -13.68
CA TYR A 26 9.52 -3.35 -12.49
C TYR A 26 10.19 -4.64 -12.07
N GLU A 27 9.48 -5.76 -12.17
CA GLU A 27 10.03 -7.07 -11.88
C GLU A 27 10.17 -7.88 -13.19
N PRO A 28 11.28 -8.59 -13.40
CA PRO A 28 11.47 -9.45 -14.56
C PRO A 28 10.41 -10.55 -14.63
N ALA A 29 9.62 -10.60 -15.71
CA ALA A 29 8.55 -11.58 -15.86
C ALA A 29 9.06 -13.04 -15.92
N ASP A 30 10.29 -13.26 -16.38
CA ASP A 30 10.94 -14.57 -16.45
C ASP A 30 11.24 -15.17 -15.06
N ARG A 31 11.27 -14.36 -14.00
CA ARG A 31 11.34 -14.84 -12.61
C ARG A 31 10.05 -15.54 -12.15
N PHE A 32 8.94 -15.33 -12.84
CA PHE A 32 7.61 -15.81 -12.44
C PHE A 32 6.94 -16.60 -13.57
N PRO A 33 7.44 -17.80 -13.92
CA PRO A 33 6.90 -18.60 -15.02
C PRO A 33 5.45 -19.05 -14.81
N ASP A 34 5.00 -19.11 -13.56
CA ASP A 34 3.62 -19.42 -13.15
C ASP A 34 2.70 -18.19 -13.12
N LYS A 35 3.23 -17.01 -13.47
CA LYS A 35 2.51 -15.72 -13.49
C LYS A 35 2.01 -15.26 -12.12
N ASN A 36 2.78 -15.56 -11.07
CA ASN A 36 2.54 -15.10 -9.71
C ASN A 36 3.76 -14.29 -9.22
N GLU A 37 3.60 -12.97 -9.02
CA GLU A 37 4.67 -12.16 -8.44
C GLU A 37 4.67 -12.33 -6.92
N TYR A 38 5.77 -12.91 -6.44
CA TYR A 38 5.99 -13.30 -5.06
C TYR A 38 7.46 -13.02 -4.67
N ASP A 39 7.70 -12.50 -3.47
CA ASP A 39 9.04 -12.24 -2.95
C ASP A 39 9.23 -12.80 -1.53
N ALA A 40 10.46 -12.69 -1.01
CA ALA A 40 10.84 -13.28 0.28
C ALA A 40 10.07 -12.74 1.50
N TYR A 41 9.30 -11.66 1.36
CA TYR A 41 8.52 -11.07 2.45
C TYR A 41 7.08 -11.55 2.51
N ASP A 42 6.58 -12.23 1.46
CA ASP A 42 5.17 -12.59 1.33
C ASP A 42 4.72 -13.69 2.30
N ASP A 43 5.64 -14.52 2.80
CA ASP A 43 5.30 -15.54 3.82
C ASP A 43 4.91 -14.93 5.16
N GLN A 44 5.55 -13.83 5.55
CA GLN A 44 5.29 -13.15 6.82
C GLN A 44 4.32 -11.97 6.68
N ALA A 45 3.90 -11.64 5.46
CA ALA A 45 3.07 -10.48 5.20
C ALA A 45 1.58 -10.75 5.42
N LEU A 46 0.87 -9.73 5.88
CA LEU A 46 -0.57 -9.64 5.77
C LEU A 46 -0.94 -9.07 4.41
N HIS A 47 -1.89 -9.71 3.75
CA HIS A 47 -2.34 -9.35 2.42
C HIS A 47 -3.82 -9.00 2.44
N CYS A 48 -4.19 -7.87 1.85
CA CYS A 48 -5.58 -7.54 1.61
C CYS A 48 -5.90 -7.65 0.12
N LEU A 49 -6.95 -8.42 -0.19
CA LEU A 49 -7.55 -8.51 -1.50
C LEU A 49 -8.75 -7.56 -1.58
N ILE A 50 -8.80 -6.77 -2.64
CA ILE A 50 -9.92 -5.87 -2.96
C ILE A 50 -10.70 -6.48 -4.10
N THR A 51 -11.97 -6.79 -3.85
CA THR A 51 -12.86 -7.47 -4.81
C THR A 51 -14.00 -6.54 -5.19
N GLN A 52 -14.30 -6.43 -6.48
CA GLN A 52 -15.49 -5.69 -6.90
C GLN A 52 -16.75 -6.48 -6.56
N ILE A 53 -17.61 -5.92 -5.71
CA ILE A 53 -18.83 -6.58 -5.21
C ILE A 53 -19.74 -7.06 -6.35
N SER A 54 -20.00 -6.23 -7.37
CA SER A 54 -20.97 -6.54 -8.42
C SER A 54 -20.56 -7.69 -9.33
N SER A 55 -19.25 -7.90 -9.55
CA SER A 55 -18.74 -8.94 -10.45
C SER A 55 -18.06 -10.10 -9.71
N GLY A 56 -17.76 -9.94 -8.42
CA GLY A 56 -16.97 -10.88 -7.64
C GLY A 56 -15.50 -10.97 -8.08
N LYS A 57 -15.04 -10.09 -8.97
CA LYS A 57 -13.69 -10.18 -9.54
C LYS A 57 -12.64 -9.47 -8.66
N PRO A 58 -11.45 -10.08 -8.47
CA PRO A 58 -10.29 -9.41 -7.90
C PRO A 58 -9.96 -8.12 -8.67
N ALA A 59 -9.92 -6.99 -7.97
CA ALA A 59 -9.75 -5.67 -8.57
C ALA A 59 -8.44 -4.98 -8.14
N GLY A 60 -7.94 -5.32 -6.96
CA GLY A 60 -6.65 -4.80 -6.46
C GLY A 60 -6.19 -5.52 -5.21
N CYS A 61 -5.01 -5.14 -4.73
CA CYS A 61 -4.43 -5.68 -3.50
C CYS A 61 -3.51 -4.68 -2.81
N ILE A 62 -3.22 -4.94 -1.54
CA ILE A 62 -2.18 -4.26 -0.77
C ILE A 62 -1.53 -5.22 0.22
N ARG A 63 -0.25 -4.98 0.54
CA ARG A 63 0.56 -5.79 1.45
C ARG A 63 1.01 -4.98 2.65
N MET A 64 0.94 -5.58 3.84
CA MET A 64 1.56 -5.09 5.07
C MET A 64 2.56 -6.13 5.58
N ILE A 65 3.80 -5.72 5.81
CA ILE A 65 4.85 -6.57 6.36
C ILE A 65 5.11 -6.10 7.79
N PRO A 66 4.75 -6.87 8.82
CA PRO A 66 5.13 -6.53 10.20
C PRO A 66 6.64 -6.67 10.36
N ALA A 67 7.26 -5.77 11.13
CA ALA A 67 8.65 -5.94 11.52
C ALA A 67 8.75 -7.06 12.56
N THR A 68 9.82 -7.84 12.46
CA THR A 68 10.15 -8.89 13.43
C THR A 68 11.27 -8.44 14.37
N ASP A 69 11.34 -9.00 15.57
CA ASP A 69 12.38 -8.68 16.57
C ASP A 69 13.80 -9.06 16.10
N ASP A 70 13.93 -9.97 15.13
CA ASP A 70 15.22 -10.38 14.60
C ASP A 70 15.80 -9.32 13.65
N LYS A 71 16.76 -8.53 14.15
CA LYS A 71 17.49 -7.53 13.34
C LYS A 71 18.49 -8.15 12.36
N ASN A 72 18.85 -9.42 12.51
CA ASN A 72 19.85 -10.10 11.67
C ASN A 72 19.25 -10.82 10.46
N GLY A 73 17.92 -11.05 10.44
CA GLY A 73 17.20 -11.67 9.33
C GLY A 73 15.83 -11.05 9.00
N GLY A 74 15.37 -10.09 9.79
CA GLY A 74 14.00 -9.56 9.76
C GLY A 74 13.90 -8.08 9.42
N LEU A 75 14.82 -7.57 8.61
CA LEU A 75 14.78 -6.19 8.10
C LEU A 75 13.59 -6.02 7.16
N LEU A 76 12.85 -4.92 7.31
CA LEU A 76 11.79 -4.53 6.38
C LEU A 76 12.39 -4.24 4.99
N PRO A 77 11.63 -4.43 3.90
CA PRO A 77 12.12 -4.20 2.55
C PRO A 77 12.81 -2.84 2.35
N PHE A 78 12.27 -1.76 2.93
CA PHE A 78 12.86 -0.42 2.83
C PHE A 78 14.22 -0.32 3.55
N GLU A 79 14.42 -1.07 4.64
CA GLU A 79 15.69 -1.13 5.36
C GLU A 79 16.76 -1.79 4.49
N ASN A 80 16.40 -2.86 3.76
CA ASN A 80 17.31 -3.58 2.87
C ASN A 80 17.61 -2.81 1.58
N ALA A 81 16.59 -2.30 0.90
CA ALA A 81 16.75 -1.66 -0.40
C ALA A 81 17.39 -0.27 -0.32
N CYS A 82 17.25 0.43 0.81
CA CYS A 82 17.46 1.87 0.88
C CYS A 82 18.35 2.32 2.05
N SER A 83 19.12 1.43 2.68
CA SER A 83 19.85 1.71 3.94
C SER A 83 20.66 3.01 3.92
N VAL A 84 21.29 3.36 2.79
CA VAL A 84 22.12 4.57 2.62
C VAL A 84 21.28 5.85 2.46
N SER A 85 20.05 5.76 1.98
CA SER A 85 19.18 6.92 1.76
C SER A 85 18.27 7.24 2.94
N LEU A 86 18.25 6.40 3.98
CA LEU A 86 17.43 6.62 5.17
C LEU A 86 17.93 7.82 5.98
N ASP A 87 16.97 8.62 6.44
CA ASP A 87 17.24 9.63 7.45
C ASP A 87 17.34 8.94 8.81
N THR A 88 18.55 8.46 9.11
CA THR A 88 18.81 7.64 10.30
C THR A 88 18.57 8.44 11.58
N GLU A 89 18.90 9.73 11.59
CA GLU A 89 18.67 10.61 12.75
C GLU A 89 17.18 10.80 13.01
N TYR A 90 16.40 11.08 11.96
CA TYR A 90 14.94 11.16 12.06
C TYR A 90 14.34 9.85 12.58
N ILE A 91 14.68 8.71 11.96
CA ILE A 91 14.11 7.40 12.32
C ILE A 91 14.49 7.00 13.75
N GLN A 92 15.73 7.19 14.17
CA GLN A 92 16.15 6.93 15.55
C GLN A 92 15.43 7.86 16.53
N GLY A 93 15.26 9.14 16.18
CA GLY A 93 14.53 10.11 16.99
C GLY A 93 13.04 9.79 17.20
N LEU A 94 12.44 8.94 16.36
CA LEU A 94 11.07 8.46 16.56
C LEU A 94 10.92 7.53 17.78
N ASN A 95 12.02 6.95 18.30
CA ASN A 95 12.05 6.02 19.43
C ASN A 95 11.02 4.89 19.31
N LEU A 96 10.97 4.25 18.14
CA LEU A 96 9.98 3.23 17.82
C LEU A 96 10.26 1.91 18.57
N ASP A 97 9.21 1.29 19.11
CA ASP A 97 9.24 -0.13 19.40
C ASP A 97 9.14 -0.90 18.08
N ARG A 98 10.15 -1.72 17.76
CA ARG A 98 10.22 -2.46 16.50
C ARG A 98 8.99 -3.35 16.29
N LYS A 99 8.39 -3.91 17.34
CA LYS A 99 7.19 -4.75 17.24
C LYS A 99 5.97 -4.04 16.70
N THR A 100 5.95 -2.72 16.86
CA THR A 100 4.87 -1.86 16.39
C THR A 100 5.15 -1.30 14.99
N ALA A 101 6.31 -1.58 14.40
CA ALA A 101 6.66 -1.12 13.06
C ALA A 101 6.15 -2.08 11.98
N CYS A 102 5.77 -1.53 10.84
CA CYS A 102 5.49 -2.32 9.64
C CYS A 102 5.85 -1.54 8.38
N GLU A 103 5.91 -2.25 7.25
CA GLU A 103 5.96 -1.65 5.93
C GLU A 103 4.70 -1.95 5.13
N ILE A 104 4.07 -0.91 4.58
CA ILE A 104 3.02 -1.03 3.56
C ILE A 104 3.65 -0.98 2.17
N SER A 105 3.37 -2.00 1.36
CA SER A 105 3.93 -2.17 0.03
C SER A 105 2.93 -2.84 -0.93
N ARG A 106 3.34 -2.98 -2.20
CA ARG A 106 2.60 -3.72 -3.25
C ARG A 106 1.12 -3.32 -3.42
N LEU A 107 0.79 -2.04 -3.25
CA LEU A 107 -0.51 -1.51 -3.70
C LEU A 107 -0.60 -1.68 -5.22
N ALA A 108 -1.57 -2.48 -5.66
CA ALA A 108 -1.77 -2.84 -7.06
C ALA A 108 -3.25 -2.71 -7.41
N VAL A 109 -3.55 -2.06 -8.53
CA VAL A 109 -4.91 -2.00 -9.09
C VAL A 109 -4.85 -2.58 -10.49
N ASP A 110 -5.71 -3.55 -10.74
CA ASP A 110 -5.77 -4.21 -12.04
C ASP A 110 -6.25 -3.22 -13.11
N SER A 111 -5.57 -3.24 -14.27
CA SER A 111 -5.84 -2.33 -15.39
C SER A 111 -7.28 -2.35 -15.88
N THR A 112 -7.98 -3.47 -15.72
CA THR A 112 -9.38 -3.62 -16.16
C THR A 112 -10.36 -2.80 -15.31
N PHE A 113 -9.94 -2.35 -14.13
CA PHE A 113 -10.76 -1.55 -13.23
C PHE A 113 -10.37 -0.08 -13.15
N ARG A 114 -9.24 0.32 -13.74
CA ARG A 114 -8.85 1.74 -13.87
C ARG A 114 -9.76 2.44 -14.90
N ARG A 115 -10.48 3.49 -14.47
CA ARG A 115 -11.54 4.14 -15.27
C ARG A 115 -10.97 5.23 -16.23
N ARG A 116 -10.45 4.78 -17.38
CA ARG A 116 -10.35 5.43 -18.73
C ARG A 116 -9.54 6.73 -18.97
N THR A 117 -8.83 6.67 -20.12
CA THR A 117 -8.27 7.73 -21.01
C THR A 117 -7.40 8.80 -20.35
N GLY A 118 -6.09 8.51 -20.26
CA GLY A 118 -5.04 9.40 -19.72
C GLY A 118 -4.27 8.77 -18.55
N GLU A 119 -4.82 7.71 -17.95
CA GLU A 119 -4.30 7.06 -16.74
C GLU A 119 -3.13 6.09 -16.97
N THR A 120 -2.66 5.91 -18.20
CA THR A 120 -1.54 5.01 -18.52
C THR A 120 -0.19 5.46 -17.98
N GLN A 121 -0.08 6.64 -17.34
CA GLN A 121 1.20 7.15 -16.84
C GLN A 121 1.56 6.71 -15.42
N THR A 122 0.61 6.37 -14.54
CA THR A 122 0.92 5.95 -13.15
C THR A 122 0.00 4.83 -12.64
N ARG A 123 0.45 4.09 -11.62
CA ARG A 123 -0.34 3.04 -10.93
C ARG A 123 -1.61 3.58 -10.24
N PHE A 124 -1.73 4.90 -10.13
CA PHE A 124 -2.72 5.60 -9.31
C PHE A 124 -3.71 6.45 -10.11
N GLY A 125 -3.62 6.47 -11.44
CA GLY A 125 -4.37 7.39 -12.30
C GLY A 125 -3.52 8.58 -12.76
N GLY A 126 -3.75 9.05 -13.97
CA GLY A 126 -2.98 10.12 -14.63
C GLY A 126 -3.34 11.50 -14.09
N MET A 127 -2.35 12.39 -14.02
CA MET A 127 -2.50 13.73 -13.46
C MET A 127 -2.08 14.79 -14.49
N GLU A 128 -2.89 14.98 -15.53
CA GLU A 128 -2.79 16.15 -16.41
C GLU A 128 -4.07 16.99 -16.31
N ALA A 129 -3.96 18.13 -15.61
CA ALA A 129 -4.58 19.43 -15.90
C ALA A 129 -4.70 20.25 -14.60
N MET A 130 -3.74 21.15 -14.40
CA MET A 130 -3.84 22.28 -13.47
C MET A 130 -4.80 23.32 -14.07
N ASP A 131 -6.12 23.22 -13.81
CA ASP A 131 -7.05 24.35 -13.71
C ASP A 131 -8.43 23.87 -13.23
N CYS A 132 -8.57 23.57 -11.93
CA CYS A 132 -9.66 22.72 -11.47
C CYS A 132 -10.95 23.50 -11.14
N SER A 133 -11.91 23.50 -12.07
CA SER A 133 -13.32 23.71 -11.75
C SER A 133 -13.93 22.49 -11.04
N HIS A 134 -15.07 22.67 -10.37
CA HIS A 134 -15.66 21.75 -9.39
C HIS A 134 -16.05 20.32 -9.87
N HIS A 135 -15.78 19.96 -11.13
CA HIS A 135 -16.09 18.64 -11.70
C HIS A 135 -14.89 17.66 -11.72
N GLU A 136 -13.65 18.13 -11.54
CA GLU A 136 -12.42 17.34 -11.71
C GLU A 136 -11.76 16.86 -10.40
N LYS A 137 -12.40 17.04 -9.24
CA LYS A 137 -11.89 16.58 -7.93
C LYS A 137 -12.01 15.06 -7.68
N ARG A 138 -12.30 14.24 -8.69
CA ARG A 138 -12.55 12.77 -8.57
C ARG A 138 -11.43 11.89 -9.14
N THR A 139 -10.18 12.35 -9.10
CA THR A 139 -9.01 11.73 -9.76
C THR A 139 -8.21 10.80 -8.85
N PHE A 140 -8.87 9.98 -8.05
CA PHE A 140 -8.21 8.84 -7.42
C PHE A 140 -9.08 7.61 -7.59
N ASP A 141 -8.49 6.52 -8.09
CA ASP A 141 -9.21 5.27 -8.27
C ASP A 141 -9.79 4.85 -6.90
N LEU A 142 -11.09 4.61 -6.83
CA LEU A 142 -11.76 4.17 -5.60
C LEU A 142 -11.14 2.88 -5.06
N ILE A 143 -10.55 2.05 -5.92
CA ILE A 143 -9.83 0.85 -5.50
C ILE A 143 -8.54 1.23 -4.78
N ALA A 144 -7.83 2.25 -5.25
CA ALA A 144 -6.65 2.75 -4.54
C ALA A 144 -7.03 3.41 -3.21
N VAL A 145 -8.17 4.12 -3.12
CA VAL A 145 -8.71 4.60 -1.83
C VAL A 145 -8.94 3.42 -0.90
N ALA A 146 -9.65 2.40 -1.38
CA ALA A 146 -9.95 1.20 -0.61
C ALA A 146 -8.66 0.49 -0.15
N GLY A 147 -7.63 0.46 -1.00
CA GLY A 147 -6.31 -0.06 -0.65
C GLY A 147 -5.67 0.70 0.50
N PHE A 148 -5.68 2.03 0.48
CA PHE A 148 -5.18 2.82 1.60
C PHE A 148 -5.96 2.61 2.89
N LEU A 149 -7.29 2.62 2.83
CA LEU A 149 -8.12 2.38 4.01
C LEU A 149 -7.91 0.96 4.56
N ALA A 150 -7.74 -0.03 3.69
CA ALA A 150 -7.38 -1.38 4.06
C ALA A 150 -5.99 -1.47 4.71
N ALA A 151 -4.99 -0.75 4.20
CA ALA A 151 -3.67 -0.69 4.85
C ALA A 151 -3.75 -0.06 6.24
N THR A 152 -4.50 1.03 6.40
CA THR A 152 -4.74 1.64 7.71
C THR A 152 -5.41 0.62 8.64
N ALA A 153 -6.44 -0.08 8.17
CA ALA A 153 -7.16 -1.08 8.96
C ALA A 153 -6.26 -2.27 9.35
N LEU A 154 -5.43 -2.77 8.44
CA LEU A 154 -4.44 -3.81 8.74
C LEU A 154 -3.48 -3.37 9.85
N SER A 155 -2.93 -2.15 9.73
CA SER A 155 -1.99 -1.62 10.72
C SER A 155 -2.61 -1.41 12.10
N ASP A 156 -3.89 -1.03 12.14
CA ASP A 156 -4.65 -0.81 13.38
C ASP A 156 -4.97 -2.14 14.05
N LEU A 157 -5.58 -3.07 13.31
CA LEU A 157 -6.06 -4.36 13.82
C LEU A 157 -4.93 -5.29 14.27
N ALA A 158 -3.78 -5.24 13.59
CA ALA A 158 -2.63 -6.06 13.95
C ALA A 158 -1.67 -5.38 14.96
N GLY A 159 -1.93 -4.11 15.33
CA GLY A 159 -1.15 -3.37 16.33
C GLY A 159 0.21 -2.84 15.85
N GLN A 160 0.54 -2.97 14.56
CA GLN A 160 1.74 -2.36 13.97
C GLN A 160 1.47 -0.94 13.48
N THR A 161 1.37 -0.02 14.43
CA THR A 161 0.91 1.35 14.22
C THR A 161 1.97 2.34 13.73
N ASN A 162 3.23 1.91 13.56
CA ASN A 162 4.33 2.72 13.05
C ASN A 162 4.66 2.30 11.62
N VAL A 163 4.04 2.98 10.65
CA VAL A 163 3.98 2.53 9.27
C VAL A 163 5.04 3.22 8.42
N PHE A 164 5.85 2.42 7.73
CA PHE A 164 6.76 2.86 6.67
C PHE A 164 6.20 2.49 5.29
N ALA A 165 6.50 3.29 4.28
CA ALA A 165 6.18 2.97 2.90
C ALA A 165 7.16 3.64 1.92
N MET A 166 7.61 2.90 0.91
CA MET A 166 8.37 3.43 -0.22
C MET A 166 7.43 3.92 -1.31
N MET A 167 7.35 5.24 -1.50
CA MET A 167 6.32 5.87 -2.34
C MET A 167 6.93 6.89 -3.29
N GLU A 168 6.28 7.08 -4.43
CA GLU A 168 6.57 8.20 -5.33
C GLU A 168 6.14 9.52 -4.69
N SER A 169 6.92 10.59 -4.91
CA SER A 169 6.78 11.87 -4.17
C SER A 169 5.41 12.55 -4.32
N PHE A 170 4.62 12.21 -5.34
CA PHE A 170 3.29 12.79 -5.54
C PHE A 170 2.23 12.18 -4.63
N LEU A 171 2.41 10.92 -4.22
CA LEU A 171 1.38 10.17 -3.52
C LEU A 171 1.15 10.70 -2.09
N PRO A 172 2.19 11.01 -1.28
CA PRO A 172 2.02 11.74 -0.02
C PRO A 172 1.36 13.12 -0.19
N ARG A 173 1.65 13.83 -1.29
CA ARG A 173 1.03 15.14 -1.58
C ARG A 173 -0.46 15.00 -1.85
N LEU A 174 -0.87 13.93 -2.52
CA LEU A 174 -2.27 13.62 -2.78
C LEU A 174 -3.00 13.22 -1.49
N LEU A 175 -2.41 12.32 -0.70
CA LEU A 175 -2.96 11.83 0.57
C LEU A 175 -3.14 12.94 1.61
N LYS A 176 -2.27 13.95 1.59
CA LYS A 176 -2.40 15.13 2.46
C LYS A 176 -3.74 15.86 2.27
N ARG A 177 -4.36 15.82 1.08
CA ARG A 177 -5.70 16.40 0.83
C ARG A 177 -6.82 15.65 1.55
N SER A 178 -6.56 14.41 1.93
CA SER A 178 -7.45 13.54 2.70
C SER A 178 -7.14 13.55 4.19
N GLY A 179 -6.23 14.43 4.63
CA GLY A 179 -5.77 14.53 6.02
C GLY A 179 -4.70 13.51 6.42
N VAL A 180 -4.29 12.62 5.51
CA VAL A 180 -3.26 11.61 5.78
C VAL A 180 -1.89 12.20 5.49
N ILE A 181 -1.14 12.54 6.54
CA ILE A 181 0.13 13.26 6.43
C ILE A 181 1.29 12.33 6.70
N PHE A 182 1.95 11.89 5.63
CA PHE A 182 3.20 11.16 5.70
C PHE A 182 4.38 12.12 5.85
N GLN A 183 5.31 11.76 6.73
CA GLN A 183 6.60 12.44 6.92
C GLN A 183 7.65 11.73 6.08
N LYS A 184 8.51 12.49 5.38
CA LYS A 184 9.59 11.90 4.60
C LYS A 184 10.67 11.38 5.55
N ALA A 185 11.09 10.13 5.39
CA ALA A 185 12.03 9.43 6.29
C ALA A 185 13.37 9.11 5.60
N GLY A 186 13.68 9.82 4.51
CA GLY A 186 14.90 9.61 3.73
C GLY A 186 14.90 10.39 2.42
N LYS A 187 15.99 10.23 1.68
CA LYS A 187 16.24 10.90 0.40
C LYS A 187 15.49 10.21 -0.74
N ASP A 188 15.31 10.94 -1.83
CA ASP A 188 14.82 10.36 -3.07
C ASP A 188 15.88 9.43 -3.66
N ILE A 189 15.45 8.27 -4.13
CA ILE A 189 16.27 7.26 -4.80
C ILE A 189 15.57 6.78 -6.06
N ASP A 190 16.37 6.34 -7.04
CA ASP A 190 15.83 5.64 -8.22
C ASP A 190 15.69 4.15 -7.89
N TYR A 191 14.45 3.76 -7.56
CA TYR A 191 14.07 2.41 -7.22
C TYR A 191 12.67 2.16 -7.77
N HIS A 192 12.58 1.55 -8.96
CA HIS A 192 11.32 1.44 -9.71
C HIS A 192 10.68 2.83 -9.93
N GLY A 193 11.48 3.80 -10.37
CA GLY A 193 11.17 5.22 -10.44
C GLY A 193 11.67 6.00 -9.21
N ILE A 194 11.52 7.33 -9.24
CA ILE A 194 11.95 8.20 -8.14
C ILE A 194 11.02 8.06 -6.94
N ARG A 195 11.52 7.47 -5.86
CA ARG A 195 10.79 7.20 -4.62
C ARG A 195 11.56 7.67 -3.40
N ALA A 196 10.85 7.85 -2.30
CA ALA A 196 11.46 8.01 -1.00
C ALA A 196 10.73 7.17 0.06
N PRO A 197 11.40 6.84 1.17
CA PRO A 197 10.75 6.27 2.33
C PRO A 197 9.94 7.35 3.03
N TYR A 198 8.73 6.98 3.44
CA TYR A 198 7.82 7.82 4.20
C TYR A 198 7.34 7.09 5.45
N PHE A 199 7.02 7.85 6.48
CA PHE A 199 6.57 7.38 7.78
C PHE A 199 5.25 8.04 8.18
N ILE A 200 4.36 7.27 8.81
CA ILE A 200 3.15 7.77 9.46
C ILE A 200 2.82 6.90 10.68
N ARG A 201 2.16 7.50 11.68
CA ARG A 201 1.49 6.74 12.74
C ARG A 201 0.05 6.47 12.36
N THR A 202 -0.42 5.24 12.53
CA THR A 202 -1.81 4.86 12.22
C THR A 202 -2.80 5.79 12.91
N GLN A 203 -2.61 6.09 14.19
CA GLN A 203 -3.46 7.04 14.92
C GLN A 203 -3.52 8.42 14.26
N SER A 204 -2.38 8.93 13.76
CA SER A 204 -2.34 10.21 13.06
C SER A 204 -3.15 10.16 11.76
N ALA A 205 -3.14 9.04 11.03
CA ALA A 205 -3.99 8.86 9.86
C ALA A 205 -5.47 8.86 10.25
N LEU A 206 -5.84 8.18 11.34
CA LEU A 206 -7.23 8.08 11.82
C LEU A 206 -7.79 9.41 12.34
N ASP A 207 -7.00 10.15 13.13
CA ASP A 207 -7.41 11.42 13.73
C ASP A 207 -7.68 12.50 12.70
N ASN A 208 -6.92 12.48 11.60
CA ASN A 208 -6.98 13.49 10.55
C ASN A 208 -7.80 13.03 9.34
N MET A 209 -8.28 11.78 9.32
CA MET A 209 -9.07 11.24 8.23
C MET A 209 -10.35 12.07 8.04
N ARG A 210 -10.63 12.46 6.79
CA ARG A 210 -11.88 13.15 6.47
C ARG A 210 -13.11 12.28 6.81
N PRO A 211 -14.23 12.88 7.25
CA PRO A 211 -15.42 12.13 7.67
C PRO A 211 -15.93 11.13 6.62
N ASP A 212 -15.94 11.50 5.33
CA ASP A 212 -16.39 10.64 4.24
C ASP A 212 -15.50 9.41 4.04
N LEU A 213 -14.19 9.53 4.29
CA LEU A 213 -13.27 8.40 4.26
C LEU A 213 -13.36 7.56 5.55
N LYS A 214 -13.67 8.20 6.67
CA LYS A 214 -13.85 7.52 7.95
C LYS A 214 -15.06 6.59 7.93
N GLU A 215 -16.17 6.99 7.31
CA GLU A 215 -17.32 6.11 7.08
C GLU A 215 -16.94 4.86 6.28
N LEU A 216 -16.12 5.02 5.23
CA LEU A 216 -15.62 3.90 4.43
C LEU A 216 -14.65 3.01 5.24
N TYR A 217 -13.78 3.62 6.04
CA TYR A 217 -12.88 2.90 6.94
C TYR A 217 -13.64 2.05 7.97
N GLU A 218 -14.63 2.65 8.62
CA GLU A 218 -15.50 1.97 9.58
C GLU A 218 -16.28 0.83 8.91
N ALA A 219 -16.72 0.99 7.66
CA ALA A 219 -17.33 -0.09 6.90
C ALA A 219 -16.35 -1.25 6.60
N ILE A 220 -15.05 -0.95 6.41
CA ILE A 220 -14.01 -1.98 6.23
C ILE A 220 -13.74 -2.73 7.54
N ILE A 221 -13.67 -2.01 8.67
CA ILE A 221 -13.37 -2.60 9.97
C ILE A 221 -14.58 -3.32 10.58
N TYR A 222 -15.76 -2.71 10.57
CA TYR A 222 -16.96 -3.26 11.21
C TYR A 222 -17.89 -3.97 10.23
N GLY A 223 -17.50 -4.10 8.96
CA GLY A 223 -18.16 -4.98 8.01
C GLY A 223 -18.13 -6.45 8.47
N ASP A 224 -18.77 -7.34 7.73
CA ASP A 224 -18.86 -8.76 8.10
C ASP A 224 -17.47 -9.41 8.27
N GLN A 225 -17.00 -9.48 9.51
CA GLN A 225 -15.72 -10.05 9.91
C GLN A 225 -15.83 -11.53 10.33
N SER A 226 -16.96 -12.19 10.07
CA SER A 226 -17.27 -13.54 10.58
C SER A 226 -16.24 -14.64 10.26
N ASN A 227 -15.28 -14.39 9.35
CA ASN A 227 -14.25 -15.33 8.93
C ASN A 227 -12.79 -14.89 9.20
N ILE A 228 -12.54 -13.84 9.99
CA ILE A 228 -11.18 -13.34 10.24
C ILE A 228 -10.75 -13.66 11.68
N SER A 229 -9.73 -14.51 11.83
CA SER A 229 -8.99 -14.69 13.08
C SER A 229 -7.69 -13.89 13.01
N TRP A 230 -7.59 -12.85 13.83
CA TRP A 230 -6.37 -12.05 13.96
C TRP A 230 -5.31 -12.85 14.73
N PRO A 231 -4.04 -12.87 14.28
CA PRO A 231 -2.94 -13.52 14.99
C PRO A 231 -2.60 -12.82 16.32
#